data_AF-A0A923N8A8-F1
#
_entry.id   AF-A0A923N8A8-F1
#
_cell.length_a   1.000
_cell.length_b   1.000
_cell.length_c   1.000
_cell.angle_alpha   90.00
_cell.angle_beta   90.00
_cell.angle_gamma   90.00
#
_symmetry.space_group_name_H-M   'P 1'
#
loop_
_entity.id
_entity.type
_entity.pdbx_description
1 polymer ?
#
loop_
_entity_poly.entity_id
_entity_poly.type
_entity_poly.pdbx_seq_one_letter_code
_entity_poly.pdbx_strand_id
1 'polypeptide(L)'
;MEKFTLKSLCVFAFSFVLLSCENESEATSPFTVSDSKNFGTAPGTCEVIEFDGYNQIETGAGAITTVYSEGTPVRVSAQLRSNKGDYQNTNAAILYNTSQPDAKNKNFITPNKEAIRPMGHVLTAGKVHGKSTAIYNQGSRVEMDFAAMGSINLKAIHVLDITEDEADSKLELLDKNGRVIKTFKLPVTGAYGATRLNTGDTPGVAKIRVTFGGEGKRAGSGAIDVIEFCRS
;
A
#
# COMPACT_ATOMS: atom_id res chain seq x y z
N MET A 1 53.79 42.46 -7.33
CA MET A 1 54.98 41.99 -6.57
C MET A 1 54.48 40.91 -5.63
N GLU A 2 54.91 39.66 -5.52
CA GLU A 2 55.99 38.76 -6.02
C GLU A 2 55.42 37.34 -5.77
N LYS A 3 55.24 36.45 -6.75
CA LYS A 3 56.10 35.36 -7.27
C LYS A 3 56.64 34.28 -6.30
N PHE A 4 56.65 33.04 -6.83
CA PHE A 4 57.43 31.82 -6.51
C PHE A 4 56.97 30.94 -5.31
N THR A 5 56.99 29.60 -5.29
CA THR A 5 57.08 28.42 -6.22
C THR A 5 57.11 27.17 -5.31
N LEU A 6 56.80 25.96 -5.83
CA LEU A 6 57.77 24.84 -6.02
C LEU A 6 57.16 23.41 -5.85
N LYS A 7 57.07 22.72 -7.00
CA LYS A 7 57.42 21.32 -7.35
C LYS A 7 57.26 20.15 -6.35
N SER A 8 56.58 19.11 -6.84
CA SER A 8 57.05 17.71 -7.00
C SER A 8 55.89 16.92 -7.64
N LEU A 9 55.90 16.45 -8.90
CA LEU A 9 56.75 15.48 -9.59
C LEU A 9 57.02 14.18 -8.81
N CYS A 10 56.21 13.16 -9.07
CA CYS A 10 56.67 11.77 -9.05
C CYS A 10 55.97 10.98 -10.16
N VAL A 11 56.81 10.51 -11.08
CA VAL A 11 56.55 9.63 -12.22
C VAL A 11 56.78 8.20 -11.75
N PHE A 12 55.84 7.27 -11.97
CA PHE A 12 56.10 5.84 -12.11
C PHE A 12 54.96 5.25 -12.97
N ALA A 13 55.22 4.96 -14.24
CA ALA A 13 55.81 3.72 -14.77
C ALA A 13 54.73 2.65 -15.03
N PHE A 14 54.46 2.50 -16.33
CA PHE A 14 53.72 1.43 -16.99
C PHE A 14 54.18 0.03 -16.55
N SER A 15 53.23 -0.86 -16.29
CA SER A 15 53.41 -2.31 -16.44
C SER A 15 52.13 -2.91 -17.00
N PHE A 16 52.13 -3.17 -18.31
CA PHE A 16 51.21 -4.10 -18.95
C PHE A 16 51.66 -5.52 -18.59
N VAL A 17 50.77 -6.30 -17.97
CA VAL A 17 50.88 -7.76 -17.92
C VAL A 17 49.65 -8.30 -18.62
N LEU A 18 49.83 -8.74 -19.87
CA LEU A 18 48.89 -9.61 -20.57
C LEU A 18 49.16 -11.03 -20.09
N LEU A 19 48.28 -11.57 -19.25
CA LEU A 19 48.21 -13.01 -18.98
C LEU A 19 46.90 -13.54 -19.53
N SER A 20 47.05 -14.30 -20.61
CA SER A 20 46.08 -15.20 -21.20
C SER A 20 45.83 -16.35 -20.21
N CYS A 21 44.62 -16.43 -19.66
CA CYS A 21 44.09 -17.68 -19.11
C CYS A 21 42.86 -18.05 -19.92
N GLU A 22 43.09 -18.98 -20.83
CA GLU A 22 42.11 -19.82 -21.48
C GLU A 22 41.48 -20.71 -20.40
N ASN A 23 40.20 -20.47 -20.12
CA ASN A 23 39.37 -21.40 -19.37
C ASN A 23 38.09 -21.59 -20.17
N GLU A 24 38.04 -22.69 -20.90
CA GLU A 24 36.77 -23.32 -21.27
C GLU A 24 36.00 -23.61 -19.98
N SER A 25 34.89 -22.92 -19.80
CA SER A 25 33.80 -23.42 -18.96
C SER A 25 32.51 -23.03 -19.66
N GLU A 26 31.73 -24.06 -19.98
CA GLU A 26 30.40 -23.97 -20.56
C GLU A 26 29.53 -23.02 -19.73
N ALA A 27 29.27 -21.83 -20.27
CA ALA A 27 28.23 -20.97 -19.74
C ALA A 27 26.88 -21.49 -20.25
N THR A 28 26.28 -22.33 -19.41
CA THR A 28 24.93 -22.84 -19.52
C THR A 28 23.90 -21.75 -19.84
N SER A 29 22.93 -22.16 -20.65
CA SER A 29 21.78 -21.40 -21.17
C SER A 29 21.25 -20.31 -20.23
N PRO A 30 21.03 -19.08 -20.71
CA PRO A 30 20.28 -18.09 -19.96
C PRO A 30 18.79 -18.45 -19.99
N PHE A 31 18.08 -18.11 -18.92
CA PHE A 31 16.62 -18.30 -18.73
C PHE A 31 16.17 -19.73 -18.42
N THR A 32 16.61 -20.25 -17.27
CA THR A 32 15.65 -20.96 -16.43
C THR A 32 14.58 -19.95 -16.03
N VAL A 33 13.37 -20.15 -16.54
CA VAL A 33 12.15 -19.51 -16.06
C VAL A 33 12.19 -19.53 -14.54
N SER A 34 12.34 -18.36 -13.94
CA SER A 34 12.15 -18.15 -12.52
C SER A 34 10.82 -18.79 -12.15
N ASP A 35 10.88 -19.79 -11.27
CA ASP A 35 9.74 -20.51 -10.72
C ASP A 35 8.53 -19.60 -10.62
N SER A 36 7.46 -19.95 -11.35
CA SER A 36 6.14 -19.50 -10.94
C SER A 36 5.97 -20.03 -9.53
N LYS A 37 6.15 -19.17 -8.53
CA LYS A 37 5.67 -19.44 -7.18
C LYS A 37 4.19 -19.76 -7.35
N ASN A 38 3.87 -21.05 -7.33
CA ASN A 38 2.52 -21.53 -7.19
C ASN A 38 2.12 -21.06 -5.80
N PHE A 39 1.56 -19.86 -5.71
CA PHE A 39 0.91 -19.32 -4.52
C PHE A 39 -0.40 -20.09 -4.30
N GLY A 40 -0.30 -21.41 -4.19
CA GLY A 40 -1.39 -22.35 -4.05
C GLY A 40 -1.71 -22.52 -2.58
N THR A 41 -2.49 -21.59 -2.04
CA THR A 41 -3.20 -21.81 -0.78
C THR A 41 -4.48 -22.58 -1.08
N ALA A 42 -4.94 -23.40 -0.13
CA ALA A 42 -6.12 -24.24 -0.31
C ALA A 42 -7.39 -23.36 -0.44
N PRO A 43 -8.27 -23.61 -1.43
CA PRO A 43 -9.59 -23.00 -1.48
C PRO A 43 -10.36 -23.21 -0.17
N GLY A 44 -11.10 -22.20 0.27
CA GLY A 44 -11.89 -22.23 1.51
C GLY A 44 -11.15 -21.84 2.79
N THR A 45 -9.83 -21.58 2.75
CA THR A 45 -9.12 -20.99 3.89
C THR A 45 -9.51 -19.53 4.06
N CYS A 46 -9.79 -19.13 5.29
CA CYS A 46 -10.07 -17.74 5.62
C CYS A 46 -8.83 -17.08 6.19
N GLU A 47 -8.56 -15.87 5.71
CA GLU A 47 -7.36 -15.10 5.96
C GLU A 47 -7.73 -13.69 6.42
N VAL A 48 -6.78 -13.08 7.11
CA VAL A 48 -6.86 -11.72 7.58
C VAL A 48 -5.61 -10.98 7.12
N ILE A 49 -5.81 -9.88 6.38
CA ILE A 49 -4.75 -8.91 6.16
C ILE A 49 -4.87 -7.83 7.24
N GLU A 50 -3.82 -7.66 8.02
CA GLU A 50 -3.60 -6.53 8.92
C GLU A 50 -2.29 -5.85 8.52
N PHE A 51 -2.13 -4.56 8.83
CA PHE A 51 -0.95 -3.82 8.37
C PHE A 51 0.18 -3.68 9.40
N ASP A 52 -0.02 -4.15 10.63
CA ASP A 52 0.93 -3.96 11.74
C ASP A 52 2.31 -4.58 11.51
N GLY A 53 2.39 -5.63 10.68
CA GLY A 53 3.63 -6.30 10.31
C GLY A 53 4.39 -5.67 9.14
N TYR A 54 3.87 -4.62 8.51
CA TYR A 54 4.46 -4.02 7.31
C TYR A 54 5.28 -2.78 7.65
N ASN A 55 6.49 -2.73 7.10
CA ASN A 55 7.33 -1.53 7.13
C ASN A 55 7.29 -0.84 5.77
N GLN A 56 6.89 0.43 5.75
CA GLN A 56 6.78 1.24 4.54
C GLN A 56 8.10 1.36 3.73
N ILE A 57 9.23 1.12 4.39
CA ILE A 57 10.60 1.29 3.87
C ILE A 57 10.94 0.29 2.74
N GLU A 58 10.15 -0.76 2.53
CA GLU A 58 10.40 -1.75 1.46
C GLU A 58 10.04 -1.28 0.04
N THR A 59 9.50 -0.07 -0.12
CA THR A 59 9.14 0.49 -1.43
C THR A 59 9.96 1.75 -1.73
N GLY A 60 10.84 1.70 -2.74
CA GLY A 60 11.86 2.73 -3.03
C GLY A 60 11.36 4.15 -3.38
N ALA A 61 10.04 4.39 -3.36
CA ALA A 61 9.41 5.69 -3.55
C ALA A 61 8.46 6.10 -2.40
N GLY A 62 8.43 5.32 -1.31
CA GLY A 62 7.61 5.55 -0.12
C GLY A 62 6.15 5.09 -0.23
N ALA A 63 5.59 5.02 -1.43
CA ALA A 63 4.22 4.51 -1.62
C ALA A 63 4.20 2.98 -1.67
N ILE A 64 3.28 2.38 -0.91
CA ILE A 64 3.15 0.93 -0.83
C ILE A 64 2.40 0.41 -2.05
N THR A 65 2.96 -0.60 -2.68
CA THR A 65 2.42 -1.19 -3.92
C THR A 65 1.88 -2.60 -3.73
N THR A 66 2.26 -3.26 -2.65
CA THR A 66 1.97 -4.67 -2.41
C THR A 66 1.93 -4.96 -0.91
N VAL A 67 0.96 -5.75 -0.49
CA VAL A 67 0.95 -6.48 0.78
C VAL A 67 0.83 -7.98 0.49
N TYR A 68 0.97 -8.82 1.50
CA TYR A 68 0.96 -10.29 1.35
C TYR A 68 -0.06 -10.94 2.29
N SER A 69 -0.71 -11.99 1.82
CA SER A 69 -1.51 -12.88 2.65
C SER A 69 -1.07 -14.31 2.38
N GLU A 70 -0.56 -14.99 3.42
CA GLU A 70 0.04 -16.33 3.30
C GLU A 70 1.02 -16.42 2.11
N GLY A 71 1.91 -15.43 2.02
CA GLY A 71 2.91 -15.30 0.94
C GLY A 71 2.37 -14.88 -0.42
N THR A 72 1.04 -14.77 -0.60
CA THR A 72 0.43 -14.38 -1.88
C THR A 72 0.28 -12.86 -1.97
N PRO A 73 0.79 -12.21 -3.04
CA PRO A 73 0.76 -10.75 -3.14
C PRO A 73 -0.65 -10.21 -3.41
N VAL A 74 -1.02 -9.16 -2.70
CA VAL A 74 -2.18 -8.31 -2.96
C VAL A 74 -1.66 -6.94 -3.36
N ARG A 75 -1.92 -6.52 -4.60
CA ARG A 75 -1.44 -5.21 -5.05
C ARG A 75 -2.27 -4.12 -4.40
N VAL A 76 -1.60 -3.03 -4.05
CA VAL A 76 -2.20 -1.87 -3.38
C VAL A 76 -1.91 -0.64 -4.24
N SER A 77 -2.93 0.18 -4.41
CA SER A 77 -2.77 1.52 -4.95
C SER A 77 -3.69 2.49 -4.24
N ALA A 78 -3.28 3.74 -4.13
CA ALA A 78 -4.17 4.82 -3.73
C ALA A 78 -3.99 6.03 -4.63
N GLN A 79 -5.06 6.80 -4.77
CA GLN A 79 -5.12 7.97 -5.63
C GLN A 79 -5.65 9.14 -4.82
N LEU A 80 -5.00 10.29 -4.97
CA LEU A 80 -5.44 11.54 -4.35
C LEU A 80 -6.48 12.22 -5.24
N ARG A 81 -7.54 12.74 -4.65
CA ARG A 81 -8.50 13.58 -5.36
C ARG A 81 -7.91 14.97 -5.59
N SER A 82 -7.96 15.44 -6.82
CA SER A 82 -7.58 16.80 -7.21
C SER A 82 -8.68 17.81 -6.88
N ASN A 83 -8.35 19.10 -6.95
CA ASN A 83 -9.33 20.18 -6.77
C ASN A 83 -10.47 20.16 -7.81
N LYS A 84 -10.30 19.46 -8.93
CA LYS A 84 -11.32 19.31 -9.98
C LYS A 84 -12.24 18.10 -9.75
N GLY A 85 -11.97 17.29 -8.73
CA GLY A 85 -12.71 16.05 -8.44
C GLY A 85 -12.07 14.80 -9.06
N ASP A 86 -11.18 14.95 -10.04
CA ASP A 86 -10.47 13.83 -10.67
C ASP A 86 -9.46 13.18 -9.73
N TYR A 87 -9.22 11.88 -9.90
CA TYR A 87 -8.20 11.13 -9.16
C TYR A 87 -6.86 11.11 -9.89
N GLN A 88 -5.77 11.35 -9.15
CA GLN A 88 -4.41 11.32 -9.70
C GLN A 88 -3.98 9.89 -10.03
N ASN A 89 -3.20 9.71 -11.11
CA ASN A 89 -2.70 8.40 -11.53
C ASN A 89 -1.42 7.95 -10.80
N THR A 90 -0.87 8.79 -9.93
CA THR A 90 0.30 8.45 -9.11
C THR A 90 -0.15 7.70 -7.86
N ASN A 91 0.47 6.56 -7.60
CA ASN A 91 0.21 5.82 -6.36
C ASN A 91 0.61 6.65 -5.14
N ALA A 92 -0.33 6.85 -4.24
CA ALA A 92 -0.20 7.60 -3.00
C ALA A 92 -0.55 6.73 -1.78
N ALA A 93 -0.57 5.40 -1.92
CA ALA A 93 -0.85 4.49 -0.82
C ALA A 93 0.26 4.55 0.22
N ILE A 94 -0.12 4.71 1.48
CA ILE A 94 0.80 4.77 2.61
C ILE A 94 0.30 3.87 3.74
N LEU A 95 1.23 3.40 4.56
CA LEU A 95 0.91 2.87 5.88
C LEU A 95 1.15 3.98 6.89
N TYR A 96 0.07 4.41 7.51
CA TYR A 96 0.11 5.44 8.53
C TYR A 96 0.26 4.78 9.90
N ASN A 97 1.30 5.15 10.64
CA ASN A 97 1.57 4.62 11.97
C ASN A 97 0.74 5.39 13.01
N THR A 98 -0.34 4.78 13.48
CA THR A 98 -1.23 5.35 14.50
C THR A 98 -0.62 5.30 15.91
N SER A 99 0.48 4.58 16.13
CA SER A 99 1.24 4.66 17.39
C SER A 99 2.19 5.87 17.43
N GLN A 100 2.45 6.51 16.28
CA GLN A 100 3.33 7.67 16.17
C GLN A 100 2.71 8.72 15.23
N PRO A 101 1.56 9.30 15.61
CA PRO A 101 0.83 10.18 14.71
C PRO A 101 1.57 11.49 14.44
N ASP A 102 1.28 12.08 13.28
CA ASP A 102 1.77 13.42 12.94
C ASP A 102 1.05 14.52 13.76
N ALA A 103 1.57 15.75 13.71
CA ALA A 103 1.03 16.86 14.50
C ALA A 103 -0.44 17.21 14.21
N LYS A 104 -0.92 16.98 12.97
CA LYS A 104 -2.32 17.22 12.58
C LYS A 104 -3.24 16.11 13.05
N ASN A 105 -2.72 14.90 13.15
CA ASN A 105 -3.44 13.69 13.51
C ASN A 105 -3.06 13.16 14.90
N LYS A 106 -2.55 14.03 15.80
CA LYS A 106 -2.01 13.66 17.12
C LYS A 106 -2.96 12.86 18.02
N ASN A 107 -4.25 12.92 17.73
CA ASN A 107 -5.31 12.21 18.47
C ASN A 107 -5.64 10.84 17.84
N PHE A 108 -5.06 10.53 16.68
CA PHE A 108 -5.12 9.22 16.02
C PHE A 108 -4.15 8.24 16.69
N ILE A 109 -4.23 8.15 18.02
CA ILE A 109 -3.46 7.20 18.85
C ILE A 109 -4.34 6.00 19.12
N THR A 110 -3.76 4.80 19.09
CA THR A 110 -4.43 3.59 19.60
C THR A 110 -3.73 3.03 20.83
N PRO A 111 -4.48 2.32 21.71
CA PRO A 111 -5.93 2.26 21.74
C PRO A 111 -6.55 3.61 22.15
N ASN A 112 -7.55 4.08 21.40
CA ASN A 112 -8.47 5.14 21.87
C ASN A 112 -9.84 4.50 22.16
N LYS A 113 -10.74 5.23 22.83
CA LYS A 113 -12.07 4.72 23.21
C LYS A 113 -12.96 4.34 22.01
N GLU A 114 -12.62 4.79 20.80
CA GLU A 114 -13.38 4.63 19.55
C GLU A 114 -12.75 3.58 18.62
N ALA A 115 -11.60 3.02 19.01
CA ALA A 115 -10.90 1.98 18.29
C ALA A 115 -11.48 0.60 18.65
N ILE A 116 -11.72 -0.23 17.63
CA ILE A 116 -12.20 -1.61 17.81
C ILE A 116 -11.10 -2.49 18.44
N ARG A 117 -9.84 -2.19 18.14
CA ARG A 117 -8.64 -2.88 18.63
C ARG A 117 -7.46 -1.90 18.69
N PRO A 118 -6.34 -2.23 19.35
CA PRO A 118 -5.08 -1.54 19.10
C PRO A 118 -4.72 -1.66 17.61
N MET A 119 -4.39 -0.55 16.96
CA MET A 119 -4.02 -0.49 15.54
C MET A 119 -2.64 0.15 15.46
N GLY A 120 -1.66 -0.54 14.89
CA GLY A 120 -0.30 -0.04 14.71
C GLY A 120 -0.18 0.75 13.41
N HIS A 121 -0.41 0.09 12.29
CA HIS A 121 -0.42 0.69 10.95
C HIS A 121 -1.79 0.55 10.31
N VAL A 122 -2.21 1.58 9.57
CA VAL A 122 -3.43 1.57 8.76
C VAL A 122 -3.11 1.99 7.32
N LEU A 123 -3.80 1.40 6.35
CA LEU A 123 -3.69 1.73 4.94
C LEU A 123 -4.57 2.94 4.61
N THR A 124 -3.95 3.99 4.07
CA THR A 124 -4.65 5.19 3.61
C THR A 124 -3.90 5.81 2.42
N ALA A 125 -4.36 6.97 1.95
CA ALA A 125 -3.70 7.75 0.92
C ALA A 125 -3.03 8.98 1.53
N GLY A 126 -1.83 9.31 1.06
CA GLY A 126 -1.08 10.39 1.65
C GLY A 126 0.21 10.72 0.93
N LYS A 127 1.09 11.40 1.67
CA LYS A 127 2.43 11.75 1.21
C LYS A 127 3.46 11.16 2.16
N VAL A 128 4.62 10.84 1.58
CA VAL A 128 5.78 10.34 2.31
C VAL A 128 6.83 11.44 2.35
N HIS A 129 7.34 11.72 3.55
CA HIS A 129 8.35 12.73 3.82
C HIS A 129 9.52 12.07 4.56
N GLY A 130 10.40 11.42 3.81
CA GLY A 130 11.48 10.63 4.40
C GLY A 130 10.94 9.42 5.15
N LYS A 131 11.03 9.43 6.49
CA LYS A 131 10.53 8.34 7.36
C LYS A 131 9.12 8.59 7.91
N SER A 132 8.51 9.74 7.63
CA SER A 132 7.16 10.06 8.11
C SER A 132 6.14 10.03 6.99
N THR A 133 4.89 9.79 7.37
CA THR A 133 3.72 9.88 6.50
C THR A 133 2.78 10.97 6.96
N ALA A 134 2.08 11.55 6.00
CA ALA A 134 1.01 12.51 6.24
C ALA A 134 -0.23 12.08 5.47
N ILE A 135 -1.36 11.96 6.17
CA ILE A 135 -2.65 11.60 5.58
C ILE A 135 -3.13 12.73 4.67
N TYR A 136 -3.68 12.37 3.50
CA TYR A 136 -4.36 13.31 2.62
C TYR A 136 -5.84 13.40 2.99
N ASN A 137 -6.33 14.62 3.26
CA ASN A 137 -7.66 14.83 3.81
C ASN A 137 -8.66 15.49 2.83
N GLN A 138 -8.34 15.55 1.54
CA GLN A 138 -9.19 16.21 0.54
C GLN A 138 -9.87 15.21 -0.42
N GLY A 139 -10.04 13.98 0.03
CA GLY A 139 -10.63 12.90 -0.76
C GLY A 139 -9.57 12.00 -1.35
N SER A 140 -9.80 10.69 -1.24
CA SER A 140 -8.89 9.70 -1.77
C SER A 140 -9.63 8.43 -2.16
N ARG A 141 -8.94 7.57 -2.90
CA ARG A 141 -9.42 6.26 -3.32
C ARG A 141 -8.30 5.26 -3.10
N VAL A 142 -8.58 4.17 -2.42
CA VAL A 142 -7.65 3.06 -2.20
C VAL A 142 -8.21 1.83 -2.93
N GLU A 143 -7.39 1.15 -3.71
CA GLU A 143 -7.73 -0.09 -4.40
C GLU A 143 -6.76 -1.20 -3.97
N MET A 144 -7.31 -2.38 -3.65
CA MET A 144 -6.54 -3.59 -3.41
C MET A 144 -6.98 -4.67 -4.39
N ASP A 145 -5.99 -5.28 -5.04
CA ASP A 145 -6.18 -6.26 -6.13
C ASP A 145 -5.68 -7.64 -5.69
N PHE A 146 -6.64 -8.55 -5.55
CA PHE A 146 -6.48 -9.94 -5.13
C PHE A 146 -6.31 -10.89 -6.31
N ALA A 147 -6.09 -10.41 -7.54
CA ALA A 147 -6.03 -11.26 -8.72
C ALA A 147 -4.99 -12.40 -8.65
N ALA A 148 -3.92 -12.23 -7.85
CA ALA A 148 -2.95 -13.31 -7.61
C ALA A 148 -3.53 -14.51 -6.84
N MET A 149 -4.66 -14.31 -6.14
CA MET A 149 -5.47 -15.34 -5.48
C MET A 149 -6.65 -15.79 -6.35
N GLY A 150 -6.80 -15.25 -7.57
CA GLY A 150 -8.00 -15.41 -8.39
C GLY A 150 -9.11 -14.48 -7.93
N SER A 151 -10.10 -15.03 -7.22
CA SER A 151 -11.14 -14.27 -6.54
C SER A 151 -11.26 -14.74 -5.09
N ILE A 152 -11.76 -13.86 -4.24
CA ILE A 152 -12.01 -14.12 -2.83
C ILE A 152 -13.49 -13.97 -2.51
N ASN A 153 -13.90 -14.57 -1.39
CA ASN A 153 -15.13 -14.22 -0.71
C ASN A 153 -14.78 -13.19 0.36
N LEU A 154 -15.16 -11.93 0.14
CA LEU A 154 -14.91 -10.87 1.12
C LEU A 154 -15.92 -11.01 2.26
N LYS A 155 -15.44 -11.04 3.51
CA LYS A 155 -16.28 -11.14 4.70
C LYS A 155 -16.49 -9.78 5.34
N ALA A 156 -15.43 -9.10 5.70
CA ALA A 156 -15.51 -7.80 6.35
C ALA A 156 -14.27 -6.96 6.11
N ILE A 157 -14.42 -5.65 6.32
CA ILE A 157 -13.30 -4.70 6.38
C ILE A 157 -13.46 -3.79 7.60
N HIS A 158 -12.34 -3.35 8.18
CA HIS A 158 -12.34 -2.26 9.14
C HIS A 158 -12.07 -0.95 8.41
N VAL A 159 -12.94 0.03 8.61
CA VAL A 159 -12.79 1.39 8.09
C VAL A 159 -12.75 2.37 9.25
N LEU A 160 -11.98 3.45 9.07
CA LEU A 160 -11.65 4.38 10.12
C LEU A 160 -11.78 5.83 9.66
N ASP A 161 -11.93 6.72 10.64
CA ASP A 161 -11.85 8.17 10.49
C ASP A 161 -12.82 8.73 9.43
N ILE A 162 -14.02 8.16 9.35
CA ILE A 162 -15.10 8.66 8.50
C ILE A 162 -15.90 9.69 9.29
N THR A 163 -15.72 10.95 8.97
CA THR A 163 -16.46 12.06 9.59
C THR A 163 -17.77 12.35 8.85
N GLU A 164 -18.63 13.21 9.40
CA GLU A 164 -19.90 13.61 8.78
C GLU A 164 -19.72 14.23 7.38
N ASP A 165 -18.64 14.99 7.17
CA ASP A 165 -18.30 15.56 5.86
C ASP A 165 -17.95 14.48 4.82
N GLU A 166 -17.68 13.26 5.29
CA GLU A 166 -17.30 12.09 4.51
C GLU A 166 -18.40 11.03 4.46
N ALA A 167 -19.63 11.34 4.89
CA ALA A 167 -20.74 10.40 4.97
C ALA A 167 -21.07 9.68 3.64
N ASP A 168 -20.66 10.21 2.50
CA ASP A 168 -20.85 9.62 1.16
C ASP A 168 -19.70 8.68 0.74
N SER A 169 -18.81 8.32 1.66
CA SER A 169 -17.76 7.33 1.43
C SER A 169 -18.35 5.96 1.10
N LYS A 170 -17.65 5.18 0.27
CA LYS A 170 -18.13 3.88 -0.20
C LYS A 170 -17.03 2.83 -0.36
N LEU A 171 -17.43 1.57 -0.21
CA LEU A 171 -16.70 0.38 -0.63
C LEU A 171 -17.36 -0.20 -1.87
N GLU A 172 -16.60 -0.37 -2.94
CA GLU A 172 -17.00 -1.08 -4.16
C GLU A 172 -16.25 -2.41 -4.23
N LEU A 173 -16.97 -3.50 -4.46
CA LEU A 173 -16.43 -4.83 -4.69
C LEU A 173 -16.46 -5.09 -6.19
N LEU A 174 -15.33 -5.47 -6.78
CA LEU A 174 -15.20 -5.61 -8.23
C LEU A 174 -14.77 -7.02 -8.61
N ASP A 175 -15.30 -7.49 -9.74
CA ASP A 175 -14.89 -8.75 -10.36
C ASP A 175 -13.53 -8.60 -11.07
N LYS A 176 -13.03 -9.71 -11.63
CA LYS A 176 -11.77 -9.75 -12.40
C LYS A 176 -11.75 -8.84 -13.63
N ASN A 177 -12.91 -8.43 -14.14
CA ASN A 177 -13.05 -7.54 -15.29
C ASN A 177 -13.21 -6.07 -14.87
N GLY A 178 -13.14 -5.77 -13.57
CA GLY A 178 -13.36 -4.43 -13.02
C GLY A 178 -14.83 -4.01 -12.98
N ARG A 179 -15.78 -4.94 -13.11
CA ARG A 179 -17.21 -4.66 -12.96
C ARG A 179 -17.58 -4.66 -11.49
N VAL A 180 -18.37 -3.68 -11.06
CA VAL A 180 -18.87 -3.61 -9.68
C VAL A 180 -19.87 -4.74 -9.44
N ILE A 181 -19.57 -5.60 -8.48
CA ILE A 181 -20.44 -6.67 -7.96
C ILE A 181 -21.42 -6.07 -6.95
N LYS A 182 -20.90 -5.26 -6.02
CA LYS A 182 -21.67 -4.69 -4.92
C LYS A 182 -21.04 -3.40 -4.42
N THR A 183 -21.88 -2.47 -3.95
CA THR A 183 -21.44 -1.21 -3.32
C THR A 183 -22.03 -1.12 -1.92
N PHE A 184 -21.21 -0.70 -0.96
CA PHE A 184 -21.60 -0.43 0.41
C PHE A 184 -21.29 1.02 0.74
N LYS A 185 -22.23 1.69 1.43
CA LYS A 185 -21.96 2.97 2.08
C LYS A 185 -21.13 2.72 3.34
N LEU A 186 -20.07 3.49 3.55
CA LEU A 186 -19.30 3.40 4.79
C LEU A 186 -20.05 4.12 5.92
N PRO A 187 -20.08 3.56 7.14
CA PRO A 187 -20.66 4.26 8.28
C PRO A 187 -19.81 5.47 8.67
N VAL A 188 -20.44 6.55 9.13
CA VAL A 188 -19.73 7.62 9.83
C VAL A 188 -19.25 7.06 11.16
N THR A 189 -17.93 7.05 11.37
CA THR A 189 -17.29 6.57 12.60
C THR A 189 -16.99 7.70 13.57
N GLY A 190 -16.98 8.95 13.10
CA GLY A 190 -16.40 10.06 13.82
C GLY A 190 -14.88 10.13 13.65
N ALA A 191 -14.29 11.22 14.13
CA ALA A 191 -12.86 11.47 14.03
C ALA A 191 -12.08 10.41 14.82
N TYR A 192 -11.18 9.70 14.16
CA TYR A 192 -10.39 8.60 14.73
C TYR A 192 -11.19 7.39 15.24
N GLY A 193 -12.49 7.35 14.97
CA GLY A 193 -13.33 6.18 15.23
C GLY A 193 -13.10 5.08 14.20
N ALA A 194 -13.42 3.84 14.58
CA ALA A 194 -13.33 2.68 13.71
C ALA A 194 -14.62 1.86 13.73
N THR A 195 -14.95 1.23 12.61
CA THR A 195 -16.07 0.29 12.54
C THR A 195 -15.76 -0.88 11.63
N ARG A 196 -16.36 -2.03 11.93
CA ARG A 196 -16.29 -3.24 11.12
C ARG A 196 -17.48 -3.26 10.16
N LEU A 197 -17.22 -3.11 8.88
CA LEU A 197 -18.21 -3.25 7.82
C LEU A 197 -18.28 -4.71 7.38
N ASN A 198 -19.36 -5.39 7.73
CA ASN A 198 -19.66 -6.73 7.23
C ASN A 198 -20.22 -6.64 5.80
N THR A 199 -19.65 -7.41 4.88
CA THR A 199 -20.06 -7.43 3.46
C THR A 199 -21.00 -8.59 3.13
N GLY A 200 -21.23 -9.50 4.09
CA GLY A 200 -22.12 -10.65 3.96
C GLY A 200 -21.51 -11.79 3.15
N ASP A 201 -20.20 -12.00 3.27
CA ASP A 201 -19.45 -13.06 2.57
C ASP A 201 -19.62 -12.98 1.04
N THR A 202 -19.36 -11.81 0.46
CA THR A 202 -19.62 -11.56 -0.95
C THR A 202 -18.60 -12.30 -1.83
N PRO A 203 -19.03 -13.25 -2.68
CA PRO A 203 -18.13 -14.06 -3.49
C PRO A 203 -17.66 -13.35 -4.77
N GLY A 204 -16.60 -13.87 -5.37
CA GLY A 204 -16.13 -13.46 -6.70
C GLY A 204 -15.40 -12.12 -6.74
N VAL A 205 -14.99 -11.60 -5.59
CA VAL A 205 -14.29 -10.32 -5.47
C VAL A 205 -12.85 -10.51 -5.92
N ALA A 206 -12.44 -9.84 -7.00
CA ALA A 206 -11.04 -9.78 -7.41
C ALA A 206 -10.38 -8.49 -6.93
N LYS A 207 -11.17 -7.42 -6.74
CA LYS A 207 -10.66 -6.13 -6.23
C LYS A 207 -11.64 -5.51 -5.25
N ILE A 208 -11.11 -4.77 -4.29
CA ILE A 208 -11.89 -3.82 -3.50
C ILE A 208 -11.43 -2.41 -3.83
N ARG A 209 -12.37 -1.47 -3.86
CA ARG A 209 -12.09 -0.05 -4.00
C ARG A 209 -12.83 0.71 -2.93
N VAL A 210 -12.09 1.37 -2.06
CA VAL A 210 -12.62 2.25 -1.03
C VAL A 210 -12.45 3.69 -1.50
N THR A 211 -13.54 4.44 -1.54
CA THR A 211 -13.53 5.87 -1.85
C THR A 211 -13.91 6.64 -0.59
N PHE A 212 -13.00 7.49 -0.12
CA PHE A 212 -13.19 8.35 1.04
C PHE A 212 -13.69 9.73 0.59
N GLY A 213 -14.83 10.14 1.11
CA GLY A 213 -15.56 11.37 0.78
C GLY A 213 -16.42 11.29 -0.48
N GLY A 214 -17.56 11.99 -0.48
CA GLY A 214 -18.47 12.07 -1.63
C GLY A 214 -17.89 12.82 -2.82
N GLU A 215 -18.37 12.53 -4.03
CA GLU A 215 -17.96 13.24 -5.24
C GLU A 215 -18.16 14.76 -5.10
N GLY A 216 -17.20 15.55 -5.57
CA GLY A 216 -17.23 17.01 -5.45
C GLY A 216 -16.96 17.59 -4.05
N LYS A 217 -16.86 16.76 -3.00
CA LYS A 217 -16.47 17.21 -1.66
C LYS A 217 -14.95 17.22 -1.48
N ARG A 218 -14.43 18.16 -0.69
CA ARG A 218 -13.01 18.25 -0.29
C ARG A 218 -12.80 17.67 1.11
N ALA A 219 -13.24 16.43 1.28
CA ALA A 219 -13.09 15.64 2.49
C ALA A 219 -12.77 14.19 2.11
N GLY A 220 -12.11 13.44 2.99
CA GLY A 220 -11.76 12.04 2.80
C GLY A 220 -10.35 11.72 3.30
N SER A 221 -10.16 11.67 4.63
CA SER A 221 -8.93 11.21 5.32
C SER A 221 -9.00 9.77 5.82
N GLY A 222 -10.10 9.07 5.57
CA GLY A 222 -10.32 7.72 6.08
C GLY A 222 -9.22 6.70 5.78
N ALA A 223 -9.24 5.60 6.54
CA ALA A 223 -8.25 4.53 6.45
C ALA A 223 -8.89 3.14 6.50
N ILE A 224 -8.09 2.13 6.15
CA ILE A 224 -8.40 0.70 6.18
C ILE A 224 -7.41 0.02 7.12
N ASP A 225 -7.85 -0.93 7.94
CA ASP A 225 -6.95 -1.74 8.80
C ASP A 225 -7.06 -3.23 8.48
N VAL A 226 -8.12 -3.87 8.98
CA VAL A 226 -8.33 -5.31 8.85
C VAL A 226 -9.16 -5.63 7.61
N ILE A 227 -8.75 -6.65 6.86
CA ILE A 227 -9.52 -7.21 5.75
C ILE A 227 -9.67 -8.72 5.98
N GLU A 228 -10.91 -9.16 6.15
CA GLU A 228 -11.26 -10.57 6.36
C GLU A 228 -11.86 -11.15 5.08
N PHE A 229 -11.30 -12.26 4.61
CA PHE A 229 -11.78 -12.93 3.40
C PHE A 229 -11.51 -14.44 3.44
N CYS A 230 -12.08 -15.19 2.51
CA CYS A 230 -11.66 -16.57 2.25
C CYS A 230 -11.32 -16.76 0.78
N ARG A 231 -10.37 -17.64 0.49
CA ARG A 231 -10.03 -18.00 -0.89
C ARG A 231 -11.17 -18.80 -1.51
N SER A 232 -11.51 -18.46 -2.76
CA SER A 232 -12.49 -19.22 -3.55
C SER A 232 -11.89 -20.47 -4.18
#